data_AF-A0A527XVX3-F1
#
_entry.id   AF-A0A527XVX3-F1
#
_cell.length_a   1.000
_cell.length_b   1.000
_cell.length_c   1.000
_cell.angle_alpha   90.00
_cell.angle_beta   90.00
_cell.angle_gamma   90.00
#
_symmetry.space_group_name_H-M   'P 1'
#
loop_
_entity.id
_entity.type
_entity.pdbx_description
1 polymer ?
#
loop_
_entity_poly.entity_id
_entity_poly.type
_entity_poly.pdbx_seq_one_letter_code
_entity_poly.pdbx_strand_id
1 'polypeptide(L)'
;MIEIIAISGSLRAASTNSALLAALAANAPDDCRVQVYDGLGRLPIFNPDDEGERTPPQAARLIEMITRADGVIVSCPEYAHGVPGGMKNALDWLVSRDAAVGKP
;
A
#
# COMPACT_ATOMS: atom_id res chain seq x y z
N MET A 1 17.37 -5.56 -9.28
CA MET A 1 17.05 -5.22 -7.88
C MET A 1 15.57 -5.45 -7.74
N ILE A 2 15.16 -6.32 -6.82
CA ILE A 2 13.76 -6.64 -6.54
C ILE A 2 13.14 -5.42 -5.85
N GLU A 3 12.02 -4.91 -6.36
CA GLU A 3 11.31 -3.77 -5.78
C GLU A 3 10.06 -4.23 -5.02
N ILE A 4 10.03 -4.03 -3.71
CA ILE A 4 8.90 -4.40 -2.86
C ILE A 4 8.24 -3.13 -2.32
N ILE A 5 6.92 -3.03 -2.46
CA ILE A 5 6.15 -1.97 -1.80
C ILE A 5 5.60 -2.48 -0.48
N ALA A 6 5.92 -1.79 0.60
CA ALA A 6 5.46 -2.12 1.94
C ALA A 6 4.39 -1.13 2.42
N ILE A 7 3.22 -1.61 2.83
CA ILE A 7 2.08 -0.77 3.22
C ILE A 7 1.73 -1.02 4.69
N SER A 8 1.76 0.04 5.49
CA SER A 8 1.29 -0.01 6.87
C SER A 8 -0.20 0.30 6.94
N GLY A 9 -1.00 -0.60 7.49
CA GLY A 9 -2.43 -0.39 7.71
C GLY A 9 -2.78 0.55 8.87
N SER A 10 -1.79 1.19 9.51
CA SER A 10 -1.99 2.12 10.62
C SER A 10 -1.35 3.47 10.33
N LEU A 11 -2.07 4.56 10.64
CA LEU A 11 -1.64 5.94 10.41
C LEU A 11 -1.12 6.64 11.67
N ARG A 12 -1.23 6.01 12.85
CA ARG A 12 -0.77 6.63 14.10
C ARG A 12 0.76 6.77 14.06
N ALA A 13 1.28 7.88 14.58
CA ALA A 13 2.72 8.15 14.57
C ALA A 13 3.55 7.05 15.27
N ALA A 14 3.06 6.50 16.38
CA ALA A 14 3.71 5.43 17.13
C ALA A 14 3.19 4.03 16.74
N SER A 15 3.09 3.74 15.44
CA SER A 15 2.60 2.45 14.93
C SER A 15 3.70 1.38 14.96
N THR A 16 3.42 0.27 15.63
CA THR A 16 4.28 -0.93 15.63
C THR A 16 4.33 -1.60 14.26
N ASN A 17 3.24 -1.52 13.48
CA ASN A 17 3.23 -2.00 12.09
C ASN A 17 4.17 -1.17 11.21
N SER A 18 4.17 0.16 11.38
CA SER A 18 5.07 1.05 10.63
C SER A 18 6.52 0.85 11.05
N ALA A 19 6.78 0.65 12.35
CA ALA A 19 8.11 0.31 12.85
C ALA A 19 8.63 -1.02 12.30
N LEU A 20 7.78 -2.05 12.19
CA LEU A 20 8.14 -3.33 11.55
C LEU A 20 8.55 -3.13 10.08
N LEU A 21 7.77 -2.38 9.30
CA LEU A 21 8.10 -2.14 7.89
C LEU A 21 9.38 -1.32 7.72
N ALA A 22 9.62 -0.34 8.59
CA ALA A 22 10.88 0.41 8.61
C ALA A 22 12.07 -0.50 8.92
N ALA A 23 11.92 -1.43 9.87
CA ALA A 23 12.95 -2.42 10.17
C ALA A 23 13.19 -3.37 8.99
N LEU A 24 12.13 -3.85 8.31
CA LEU A 24 12.26 -4.66 7.10
C LEU A 24 13.02 -3.92 5.99
N ALA A 25 12.70 -2.64 5.77
CA ALA A 25 13.41 -1.83 4.78
C ALA A 25 14.88 -1.59 5.11
N ALA A 26 15.20 -1.39 6.40
CA ALA A 26 16.58 -1.21 6.85
C ALA A 26 17.41 -2.51 6.80
N ASN A 27 16.77 -3.67 6.77
CA ASN A 27 17.43 -4.99 6.75
C ASN A 27 17.23 -5.73 5.42
N ALA A 28 16.76 -5.04 4.36
CA ALA A 28 16.63 -5.64 3.05
C ALA A 28 18.02 -6.04 2.50
N PRO A 29 18.15 -7.21 1.85
CA PRO A 29 19.42 -7.60 1.23
C PRO A 29 19.76 -6.68 0.06
N ASP A 30 21.04 -6.65 -0.35
CA ASP A 30 21.54 -5.71 -1.36
C ASP A 30 20.84 -5.81 -2.73
N ASP A 31 20.25 -6.96 -3.05
CA ASP A 31 19.51 -7.20 -4.29
C ASP A 31 18.01 -6.87 -4.20
N CYS A 32 17.52 -6.41 -3.04
CA CYS A 32 16.14 -6.08 -2.77
C CYS A 32 15.99 -4.69 -2.16
N ARG A 33 15.04 -3.91 -2.68
CA ARG A 33 14.66 -2.61 -2.17
C ARG A 33 13.23 -2.67 -1.67
N VAL A 34 13.04 -2.45 -0.37
CA VAL A 34 11.71 -2.32 0.23
C VAL A 34 11.39 -0.84 0.41
N GLN A 35 10.40 -0.35 -0.32
CA GLN A 35 9.90 1.01 -0.21
C GLN A 35 8.60 1.04 0.60
N VAL A 36 8.63 1.74 1.75
CA VAL A 36 7.43 1.95 2.56
C VAL A 36 6.54 3.02 1.92
N TYR A 37 5.29 2.68 1.64
CA TYR A 37 4.27 3.60 1.16
C TYR A 37 3.69 4.40 2.34
N ASP A 38 3.77 5.73 2.24
CA ASP A 38 3.34 6.67 3.28
C ASP A 38 2.05 7.44 2.90
N GLY A 39 1.50 7.15 1.73
CA GLY A 39 0.35 7.90 1.17
C GLY A 39 -1.01 7.46 1.67
N LEU A 40 -1.10 6.42 2.51
CA LEU A 40 -2.37 5.79 2.90
C LEU A 40 -3.38 6.80 3.47
N GLY A 41 -2.94 7.72 4.34
CA GLY A 41 -3.80 8.73 4.95
C GLY A 41 -4.23 9.88 4.03
N ARG A 42 -3.70 9.92 2.79
CA ARG A 42 -4.02 10.94 1.78
C ARG A 42 -4.93 10.40 0.67
N LEU A 43 -5.28 9.12 0.70
CA LEU A 43 -6.17 8.53 -0.28
C LEU A 43 -7.59 9.05 -0.07
N PRO A 44 -8.27 9.56 -1.11
CA PRO A 44 -9.70 9.80 -1.04
C PRO A 44 -10.44 8.47 -0.82
N ILE A 45 -11.67 8.55 -0.30
CA ILE A 45 -12.53 7.36 -0.23
C ILE A 45 -12.80 6.86 -1.66
N PHE A 46 -12.67 5.56 -1.86
CA PHE A 46 -12.88 4.91 -3.14
C PHE A 46 -14.27 5.22 -3.67
N ASN A 47 -14.32 5.65 -4.93
CA ASN A 47 -15.54 5.85 -5.69
C ASN A 47 -15.30 5.33 -7.12
N PRO A 48 -16.04 4.30 -7.57
CA PRO A 48 -15.93 3.77 -8.94
C PRO A 48 -16.14 4.82 -10.03
N ASP A 49 -16.92 5.88 -9.75
CA ASP A 49 -17.12 6.95 -10.74
C ASP A 49 -15.82 7.69 -11.03
N ASP A 50 -14.90 7.79 -10.06
CA ASP A 50 -13.64 8.53 -10.17
C ASP A 50 -12.54 7.72 -10.88
N GLU A 51 -12.86 6.60 -11.50
CA GLU A 51 -11.86 5.76 -12.18
C GLU A 51 -11.55 6.24 -13.62
N GLY A 52 -10.48 5.70 -14.20
CA GLY A 52 -10.03 6.07 -15.55
C GLY A 52 -9.34 7.43 -15.57
N GLU A 53 -9.78 8.34 -16.43
CA GLU A 53 -9.19 9.68 -16.59
C GLU A 53 -9.39 10.56 -15.34
N ARG A 54 -10.35 10.22 -14.47
CA ARG A 54 -10.65 10.98 -13.25
C ARG A 54 -9.90 10.47 -12.02
N THR A 55 -9.07 9.44 -12.16
CA THR A 55 -8.41 8.80 -11.01
C THR A 55 -7.61 9.82 -10.20
N PRO A 56 -7.89 9.97 -8.89
CA PRO A 56 -7.19 10.93 -8.06
C PRO A 56 -5.67 10.69 -8.08
N PRO A 57 -4.83 11.74 -8.11
CA PRO A 57 -3.37 11.59 -8.20
C PRO A 57 -2.77 10.70 -7.11
N GLN A 58 -3.35 10.71 -5.91
CA GLN A 58 -2.91 9.88 -4.78
C GLN A 58 -3.19 8.39 -5.02
N ALA A 59 -4.36 8.07 -5.57
CA ALA A 59 -4.72 6.70 -5.94
C ALA A 59 -3.91 6.24 -7.17
N ALA A 60 -3.76 7.09 -8.19
CA ALA A 60 -2.94 6.82 -9.36
C ALA A 60 -1.48 6.49 -8.98
N ARG A 61 -0.90 7.25 -8.03
CA ARG A 61 0.44 6.97 -7.50
C ARG A 61 0.53 5.62 -6.80
N LEU A 62 -0.46 5.25 -5.97
CA LEU A 62 -0.49 3.94 -5.31
C LEU A 62 -0.56 2.82 -6.36
N ILE A 63 -1.47 2.95 -7.33
CA ILE A 63 -1.65 1.98 -8.42
C ILE A 63 -0.34 1.83 -9.22
N GLU A 64 0.30 2.93 -9.60
CA GLU A 64 1.56 2.91 -10.37
C GLU A 64 2.70 2.26 -9.57
N MET A 65 2.84 2.61 -8.29
CA MET A 65 3.86 2.03 -7.41
C MET A 65 3.67 0.52 -7.27
N ILE A 66 2.44 0.07 -7.00
CA ILE A 66 2.14 -1.36 -6.89
C ILE A 66 2.36 -2.04 -8.23
N THR A 67 1.84 -1.51 -9.34
CA THR A 67 1.98 -2.08 -10.69
C THR A 67 3.44 -2.38 -11.04
N ARG A 68 4.36 -1.46 -10.73
CA ARG A 68 5.80 -1.60 -11.00
C ARG A 68 6.58 -2.47 -10.02
N ALA A 69 6.01 -2.80 -8.87
CA ALA A 69 6.68 -3.59 -7.85
C ALA A 69 6.77 -5.07 -8.25
N ASP A 70 7.79 -5.77 -7.77
CA ASP A 70 7.88 -7.22 -7.89
C ASP A 70 7.02 -7.94 -6.82
N GLY A 71 6.66 -7.26 -5.72
CA GLY A 71 5.82 -7.81 -4.66
C GLY A 71 5.31 -6.76 -3.68
N VAL A 72 4.39 -7.16 -2.80
CA VAL A 72 3.76 -6.26 -1.82
C VAL A 72 3.80 -6.86 -0.41
N ILE A 73 4.33 -6.10 0.55
CA ILE A 73 4.27 -6.45 1.97
C ILE A 73 3.19 -5.64 2.66
N VAL A 74 2.28 -6.32 3.36
CA VAL A 74 1.25 -5.68 4.18
C VAL A 74 1.51 -5.94 5.66
N SER A 75 1.65 -4.86 6.44
CA SER A 75 1.66 -4.93 7.91
C SER A 75 0.50 -4.12 8.46
N CYS A 76 -0.47 -4.81 9.04
CA CYS A 76 -1.79 -4.25 9.31
C CYS A 76 -2.26 -4.63 10.72
N PRO A 77 -2.74 -3.68 11.55
CA PRO A 77 -3.44 -4.03 12.78
C PRO A 77 -4.84 -4.59 12.47
N GLU A 78 -5.46 -5.23 13.46
CA GLU A 78 -6.88 -5.56 13.43
C GLU A 78 -7.68 -4.47 14.15
N TYR A 79 -8.67 -3.89 13.47
CA TYR A 79 -9.67 -2.99 14.08
C TYR A 79 -11.05 -3.59 13.92
N ALA A 80 -11.78 -3.73 15.04
CA ALA A 80 -13.14 -4.29 15.06
C ALA A 80 -13.26 -5.65 14.33
N HIS A 81 -12.30 -6.55 14.55
CA HIS A 81 -12.25 -7.87 13.90
C HIS A 81 -12.11 -7.83 12.37
N GLY A 82 -11.55 -6.76 11.83
CA GLY A 82 -11.33 -6.62 10.40
C GLY A 82 -10.15 -5.73 10.02
N VAL A 83 -10.01 -5.57 8.71
CA VAL A 83 -9.03 -4.69 8.09
C VAL A 83 -9.41 -3.23 8.40
N PRO A 84 -8.48 -2.37 8.87
CA PRO A 84 -8.70 -0.95 9.07
C PRO A 84 -9.28 -0.29 7.82
N GLY A 85 -10.23 0.63 8.00
CA GLY A 85 -10.93 1.28 6.88
C GLY A 85 -9.99 1.94 5.87
N GLY A 86 -8.93 2.62 6.32
CA GLY A 86 -7.94 3.22 5.43
C GLY A 86 -7.18 2.18 4.58
N MET A 87 -6.88 1.02 5.15
CA MET A 87 -6.24 -0.08 4.43
C MET A 87 -7.19 -0.75 3.44
N LYS A 88 -8.43 -1.00 3.86
CA LYS A 88 -9.47 -1.52 2.97
C LYS A 88 -9.74 -0.57 1.80
N ASN A 89 -9.79 0.73 2.06
CA ASN A 89 -9.94 1.76 1.04
C ASN A 89 -8.79 1.76 0.01
N ALA A 90 -7.56 1.53 0.46
CA ALA A 90 -6.42 1.38 -0.45
C ALA A 90 -6.53 0.14 -1.33
N LEU A 91 -7.01 -0.99 -0.78
CA LEU A 91 -7.28 -2.18 -1.56
C LEU A 91 -8.41 -1.95 -2.57
N ASP A 92 -9.44 -1.18 -2.21
CA ASP A 92 -10.56 -0.85 -3.10
C ASP A 92 -10.10 -0.07 -4.34
N TRP A 93 -9.18 0.88 -4.17
CA TRP A 93 -8.54 1.58 -5.29
C TRP A 93 -7.73 0.69 -6.24
N LEU A 94 -7.41 -0.55 -5.84
CA LEU A 94 -6.70 -1.51 -6.69
C LEU A 94 -7.64 -2.46 -7.43
N VAL A 95 -8.93 -2.49 -7.10
CA VAL A 95 -9.89 -3.49 -7.62
C VAL A 95 -10.12 -3.36 -9.12
N SER A 96 -10.10 -2.14 -9.68
CA SER A 96 -10.38 -1.90 -11.11
C SER A 96 -9.18 -2.13 -12.02
N ARG A 97 -8.03 -2.51 -11.46
CA ARG A 97 -6.78 -2.74 -12.18
C ARG A 97 -6.27 -4.14 -11.86
N ASP A 98 -5.51 -4.69 -12.79
CA ASP A 98 -4.72 -5.89 -12.57
C ASP A 98 -3.43 -5.59 -11.76
N ALA A 99 -3.31 -4.36 -11.24
CA ALA A 99 -2.12 -3.84 -10.58
C ALA A 99 -1.59 -4.78 -9.50
N ALA A 100 -2.42 -5.47 -8.72
CA ALA A 100 -1.97 -6.39 -7.67
C ALA A 100 -2.10 -7.89 -8.06
N VAL A 101 -2.60 -8.19 -9.26
CA VAL A 101 -2.87 -9.57 -9.69
C VAL A 101 -1.55 -10.32 -9.88
N GLY A 102 -1.43 -11.48 -9.22
CA GLY A 102 -0.27 -12.35 -9.34
C GLY A 102 0.99 -11.85 -8.61
N LYS A 103 0.91 -10.74 -7.87
CA LYS A 103 2.03 -10.30 -7.05
C LYS A 103 2.17 -11.17 -5.79
N PRO A 104 3.39 -11.62 -5.46
CA PRO A 104 3.68 -12.23 -4.18
C PRO A 104 3.57 -11.22 -3.03
#